data_AF-A0A1C4IX89-F1
#
_entry.id   AF-A0A1C4IX89-F1
#
_cell.length_a   1.000
_cell.length_b   1.000
_cell.length_c   1.000
_cell.angle_alpha   90.00
_cell.angle_beta   90.00
_cell.angle_gamma   90.00
#
_symmetry.space_group_name_H-M   'P 1'
#
loop_
_entity.id
_entity.type
_entity.pdbx_description
1 polymer ?
#
loop_
_entity_poly.entity_id
_entity_poly.type
_entity_poly.pdbx_seq_one_letter_code
_entity_poly.pdbx_strand_id
1 'polypeptide(L)' 'MAAAALRIGVVGGSIAGCAAAVAGFRAGADVTVYERSGAELQDRGFGIVIPPPLHRELVGSGHLDARWRRLRWRRGSG' A
#
# COMPACT_ATOMS: atom_id res chain seq x y z
N MET A 1 4.49 1.05 33.64
CA MET A 1 3.62 0.18 32.82
C MET A 1 3.88 0.50 31.36
N ALA A 2 4.24 -0.49 30.54
CA ALA A 2 4.23 -0.28 29.09
C ALA A 2 2.77 -0.09 28.66
N ALA A 3 2.49 0.96 27.88
CA ALA A 3 1.16 1.14 27.30
C ALA A 3 0.82 -0.10 26.46
N ALA A 4 -0.39 -0.65 26.63
CA ALA A 4 -0.83 -1.76 25.79
C ALA A 4 -0.79 -1.31 24.32
N ALA A 5 -0.15 -2.08 23.46
CA ALA A 5 -0.12 -1.80 22.03
C ALA A 5 -1.55 -1.74 21.49
N LEU A 6 -1.85 -0.71 20.68
CA LEU A 6 -3.13 -0.59 19.99
C LEU A 6 -3.36 -1.85 19.14
N ARG A 7 -4.56 -2.44 19.17
CA ARG A 7 -4.92 -3.60 18.34
C ARG A 7 -5.75 -3.14 17.14
N ILE A 8 -5.35 -3.53 15.94
CA ILE A 8 -5.98 -3.13 14.68
C ILE A 8 -6.38 -4.37 13.87
N GLY A 9 -7.66 -4.45 13.51
CA GLY A 9 -8.15 -5.39 12.50
C GLY A 9 -8.32 -4.69 11.16
N VAL A 10 -7.68 -5.19 10.09
CA VAL A 10 -7.83 -4.69 8.72
C VAL A 10 -8.63 -5.70 7.91
N VAL A 11 -9.77 -5.30 7.35
CA VAL A 11 -10.61 -6.18 6.52
C VAL A 11 -10.29 -5.93 5.04
N GLY A 12 -9.77 -6.96 4.36
CA GLY A 12 -9.29 -6.93 2.99
C GLY A 12 -7.77 -6.80 2.90
N GLY A 13 -7.13 -7.70 2.13
CA GLY A 13 -5.69 -7.79 1.89
C GLY A 13 -5.25 -7.25 0.52
N SER A 14 -6.00 -6.31 -0.05
CA SER A 14 -5.63 -5.60 -1.28
C SER A 14 -4.69 -4.42 -0.98
N ILE A 15 -4.41 -3.57 -1.98
CA ILE A 15 -3.46 -2.45 -1.92
C ILE A 15 -3.69 -1.58 -0.67
N ALA A 16 -4.92 -1.12 -0.45
CA ALA A 16 -5.24 -0.24 0.68
C ALA A 16 -5.11 -0.96 2.04
N GLY A 17 -5.55 -2.22 2.10
CA GLY A 17 -5.46 -3.01 3.33
C GLY A 17 -4.02 -3.31 3.73
N CYS A 18 -3.19 -3.71 2.79
CA CYS A 18 -1.75 -3.88 3.03
C CYS A 18 -1.09 -2.57 3.46
N ALA A 19 -1.42 -1.44 2.82
CA ALA A 19 -0.87 -0.14 3.20
C ALA A 19 -1.26 0.24 4.63
N ALA A 20 -2.53 0.08 5.00
CA ALA A 20 -3.02 0.35 6.35
C ALA A 20 -2.35 -0.56 7.40
N ALA A 21 -2.20 -1.84 7.08
CA ALA A 21 -1.57 -2.80 7.98
C ALA A 21 -0.10 -2.46 8.24
N VAL A 22 0.65 -2.10 7.19
CA VAL A 22 2.05 -1.66 7.30
C VAL A 22 2.16 -0.37 8.11
N ALA A 23 1.26 0.58 7.90
CA ALA A 23 1.25 1.84 8.65
C ALA A 23 1.00 1.59 10.15
N GLY A 24 -0.01 0.77 10.49
CA GLY A 24 -0.30 0.39 11.87
C GLY A 24 0.86 -0.36 12.53
N PHE A 25 1.45 -1.33 11.83
CA PHE A 25 2.60 -2.09 12.33
C PHE A 25 3.80 -1.18 12.62
N ARG A 26 4.12 -0.25 11.70
CA ARG A 26 5.19 0.75 11.90
C ARG A 26 4.91 1.71 13.06
N ALA A 27 3.64 1.97 13.37
CA ALA A 27 3.24 2.76 14.54
C ALA A 27 3.29 1.97 15.87
N GLY A 28 3.69 0.69 15.84
CA GLY A 28 3.80 -0.16 17.03
C GLY A 28 2.49 -0.84 17.45
N ALA A 29 1.49 -0.87 16.57
CA ALA A 29 0.24 -1.60 16.80
C ALA A 29 0.41 -3.12 16.56
N ASP A 30 -0.43 -3.89 17.23
CA ASP A 30 -0.67 -5.30 16.94
C ASP A 30 -1.75 -5.40 15.85
N VAL A 31 -1.35 -5.83 14.65
CA VAL A 31 -2.17 -5.74 13.44
C VAL A 31 -2.53 -7.12 12.91
N THR A 32 -3.82 -7.38 12.72
CA THR A 32 -4.33 -8.57 12.03
C THR A 32 -5.05 -8.17 10.74
N VAL A 33 -4.74 -8.85 9.63
CA VAL A 33 -5.43 -8.68 8.34
C VAL A 33 -6.38 -9.87 8.11
N TYR A 34 -7.63 -9.58 7.81
CA TYR A 34 -8.66 -10.55 7.45
C TYR A 34 -8.97 -10.43 5.96
N GLU A 35 -8.50 -11.39 5.17
CA GLU A 35 -8.80 -11.49 3.73
C GLU A 35 -9.71 -12.71 3.48
N ARG A 36 -10.69 -12.54 2.59
CA ARG A 36 -11.61 -13.61 2.19
C ARG A 36 -10.88 -14.68 1.37
N SER A 37 -9.99 -14.25 0.49
CA SER A 37 -9.19 -15.11 -0.37
C SER A 37 -8.08 -15.79 0.42
N GLY A 38 -8.02 -17.12 0.35
CA GLY A 38 -6.83 -17.88 0.76
C GLY A 38 -5.73 -17.90 -0.31
N ALA A 39 -6.01 -17.42 -1.52
CA ALA A 39 -5.05 -17.34 -2.61
C ALA A 39 -4.25 -16.04 -2.55
N GLU A 40 -2.99 -16.10 -3.01
CA GLU A 40 -2.11 -14.95 -3.13
C GLU A 40 -2.66 -13.87 -4.07
N LEU A 41 -2.18 -12.62 -3.90
CA LEU A 41 -2.46 -11.53 -4.82
C LEU A 41 -2.01 -11.91 -6.24
N GLN A 42 -2.89 -11.67 -7.20
CA GLN A 42 -2.67 -12.02 -8.60
C GLN A 42 -2.46 -10.76 -9.43
N ASP A 43 -1.51 -10.79 -10.35
CA ASP A 43 -1.32 -9.72 -11.32
C ASP A 43 -2.36 -9.85 -12.45
N ARG A 44 -3.54 -9.28 -12.23
CA ARG A 44 -4.68 -9.33 -13.18
C ARG A 44 -4.96 -7.99 -13.86
N GLY A 45 -4.04 -7.03 -13.77
CA GLY A 45 -4.27 -5.63 -14.18
C GLY A 45 -3.49 -5.21 -15.42
N PHE A 46 -3.94 -4.13 -16.04
CA PHE A 46 -3.20 -3.42 -17.12
C PHE A 46 -2.21 -2.37 -16.57
N GLY A 47 -1.88 -2.45 -15.27
CA GLY A 47 -1.13 -1.44 -14.52
C GLY A 47 -2.04 -0.35 -13.91
N ILE A 48 -1.65 0.17 -12.74
CA ILE A 48 -2.32 1.29 -12.06
C ILE A 48 -1.39 2.50 -12.11
N VAL A 49 -1.88 3.62 -12.63
CA VAL A 49 -1.11 4.88 -12.66
C VAL A 49 -1.23 5.57 -11.31
N ILE A 50 -0.08 5.89 -10.69
CA ILE A 50 0.00 6.70 -9.48
C ILE A 50 0.34 8.14 -9.88
N PRO A 51 -0.50 9.14 -9.56
CA PRO A 51 -0.20 10.54 -9.82
C PRO A 51 1.13 10.98 -9.17
N PRO A 52 1.93 11.87 -9.80
CA PRO A 52 3.24 12.24 -9.27
C PRO A 52 3.24 12.76 -7.82
N PRO A 53 2.26 13.55 -7.33
CA PRO A 53 2.20 13.93 -5.93
C PRO A 53 2.06 12.72 -4.99
N LEU A 54 1.11 11.82 -5.28
CA LEU A 54 0.87 10.62 -4.49
C LEU A 54 2.08 9.67 -4.53
N HIS A 55 2.75 9.53 -5.67
CA HIS A 55 3.98 8.76 -5.77
C HIS A 55 5.05 9.29 -4.80
N ARG A 56 5.25 10.61 -4.72
CA ARG A 56 6.24 11.21 -3.81
C ARG A 56 5.90 10.94 -2.35
N GLU A 57 4.62 11.04 -2.00
CA GLU A 57 4.13 10.76 -0.65
C GLU A 57 4.34 9.29 -0.27
N LEU A 58 3.97 8.35 -1.14
CA LEU A 58 4.12 6.91 -0.90
C LEU A 58 5.59 6.47 -0.83
N VAL A 59 6.49 7.12 -1.58
CA VAL A 59 7.94 6.91 -1.41
C VAL A 59 8.44 7.52 -0.10
N GLY A 60 8.01 8.74 0.24
CA GLY A 60 8.44 9.43 1.47
C GLY A 60 8.00 8.72 2.75
N SER A 61 6.84 8.06 2.72
CA SER A 61 6.33 7.21 3.80
C SER A 61 6.86 5.77 3.74
N GLY A 62 7.68 5.44 2.74
CA GLY A 62 8.27 4.12 2.56
C GLY A 62 7.26 3.02 2.27
N HIS A 63 6.12 3.33 1.64
CA HIS A 63 5.18 2.36 1.10
C HIS A 63 5.58 1.89 -0.30
N LEU A 64 6.30 2.73 -1.06
CA LEU A 64 6.87 2.38 -2.36
C LEU A 64 8.38 2.61 -2.36
N ASP A 65 9.09 1.79 -3.13
CA ASP A 65 10.51 2.00 -3.41
C ASP A 65 10.66 3.09 -4.50
N ALA A 66 11.66 3.96 -4.39
CA ALA A 66 11.96 4.96 -5.40
C ALA A 66 12.34 4.35 -6.77
N ARG A 67 12.72 3.07 -6.82
CA ARG A 67 13.07 2.32 -8.05
C ARG A 67 11.88 1.97 -8.94
N TRP A 68 10.64 2.19 -8.49
CA TRP A 68 9.47 1.95 -9.30
C TRP A 68 9.52 2.81 -10.58
N ARG A 69 9.36 2.14 -11.74
CA ARG A 69 9.65 2.73 -13.05
C ARG A 69 8.62 3.81 -13.38
N ARG A 70 9.03 5.08 -13.37
CA ARG A 70 8.18 6.20 -13.82
C ARG A 70 7.99 6.12 -15.33
N LEU A 71 6.82 5.64 -15.75
CA LEU A 71 6.40 5.75 -17.14
C LEU A 71 6.06 7.21 -17.44
N ARG A 72 6.72 7.79 -18.45
CA ARG A 72 6.40 9.13 -18.93
C ARG A 72 5.26 9.01 -19.92
N TRP A 73 4.05 9.34 -19.49
CA TRP A 73 2.93 9.50 -20.41
C TRP A 73 3.18 10.73 -21.29
N ARG A 74 3.13 10.56 -22.60
CA ARG A 74 3.11 11.65 -23.58
C ARG A 74 1.69 11.74 -24.11
N ARG A 75 1.08 12.94 -24.10
CA ARG A 75 -0.13 13.16 -24.92
C ARG A 75 0.28 12.85 -26.36
N GLY A 76 -0.46 11.96 -27.03
CA GLY A 76 -0.43 11.90 -28.48
C GLY A 76 -0.90 13.25 -29.01
N SER A 77 -0.09 13.89 -29.84
CA SER A 77 -0.54 14.99 -30.69
C SER A 77 -1.38 14.37 -31.80
N GLY A 78 -2.70 14.34 -31.58
CA GLY A 78 -3.71 14.17 -32.62
C GLY A 78 -4.28 15.53 -32.99
#